data_AF-A0A926SLA3-F1
#
_entry.id   AF-A0A926SLA3-F1
#
_cell.length_a   1.000
_cell.length_b   1.000
_cell.length_c   1.000
_cell.angle_alpha   90.00
_cell.angle_beta   90.00
_cell.angle_gamma   90.00
#
_symmetry.space_group_name_H-M   'P 1'
#
loop_
_entity.id
_entity.type
_entity.pdbx_description
1 polymer ?
#
loop_
_entity_poly.entity_id
_entity_poly.type
_entity_poly.pdbx_seq_one_letter_code
_entity_poly.pdbx_strand_id
1 'polypeptide(L)'
;MVIKASSIRSIFADSLTVFWGDWLDLRVRLPQVIASGLISPLIYILAFGLGLGSALSVRPPSGGSYLEFILPGMVALSSMTISFGGTTFSICGERLYSKTFEEILLLPVHPMALFLGKMLAGVVRGLMTSAAVMVVAILFTGNWAFLNPLFLLVLVLNCAIFSGLGVIAGLNVKSLEGVGLINNFLIVPMSFLGATFFDPTRLPLLFKSIIYLLPLTYTSISLRSIVLDSLSDFPWYSIPILLAVGIVLAAIGAYQFAHQQD
;
A
#
# COMPACT_ATOMS: atom_id res chain seq x y z
N MET A 1 -16.92 10.24 -25.46
CA MET A 1 -16.61 8.80 -25.44
C MET A 1 -17.60 8.14 -24.48
N VAL A 2 -18.74 7.66 -24.99
CA VAL A 2 -19.83 7.11 -24.14
C VAL A 2 -19.50 5.65 -23.86
N ILE A 3 -19.04 5.37 -22.65
CA ILE A 3 -18.79 4.00 -22.18
C ILE A 3 -20.15 3.30 -22.06
N LYS A 4 -20.43 2.35 -22.95
CA LYS A 4 -21.67 1.55 -22.91
C LYS A 4 -21.64 0.68 -21.66
N ALA A 5 -22.75 0.53 -20.93
CA ALA A 5 -22.80 -0.26 -19.69
C ALA A 5 -22.32 -1.73 -19.85
N SER A 6 -22.39 -2.29 -21.06
CA SER A 6 -21.80 -3.61 -21.36
C SER A 6 -20.27 -3.63 -21.26
N SER A 7 -19.62 -2.49 -21.47
CA SER A 7 -18.16 -2.31 -21.43
C SER A 7 -17.64 -2.26 -19.99
N ILE A 8 -18.40 -1.73 -19.02
CA ILE A 8 -17.99 -1.73 -17.61
C ILE A 8 -18.03 -3.16 -17.05
N ARG A 9 -19.08 -3.92 -17.38
CA ARG A 9 -19.21 -5.30 -16.94
C ARG A 9 -18.12 -6.19 -17.54
N SER A 10 -17.73 -5.94 -18.79
CA SER A 10 -16.60 -6.65 -19.40
C SER A 10 -15.28 -6.26 -18.75
N ILE A 11 -15.00 -4.96 -18.54
CA ILE A 11 -13.77 -4.50 -17.85
C ILE A 11 -13.62 -5.16 -16.48
N PHE A 12 -14.71 -5.25 -15.71
CA PHE A 12 -14.68 -5.88 -14.39
C PHE A 12 -14.42 -7.39 -14.48
N ALA A 13 -15.10 -8.09 -15.40
CA ALA A 13 -14.90 -9.51 -15.61
C ALA A 13 -13.47 -9.83 -16.08
N ASP A 14 -12.96 -9.05 -17.02
CA ASP A 14 -11.61 -9.20 -17.57
C ASP A 14 -10.54 -8.91 -16.50
N SER A 15 -10.75 -7.86 -15.69
CA SER A 15 -9.88 -7.54 -14.56
C SER A 15 -9.83 -8.67 -13.55
N LEU A 16 -10.97 -9.31 -13.28
CA LEU A 16 -11.04 -10.46 -12.37
C LEU A 16 -10.32 -11.68 -12.95
N THR A 17 -10.40 -11.90 -14.26
CA THR A 17 -9.67 -12.96 -14.96
C THR A 17 -8.16 -12.77 -14.87
N VAL A 18 -7.68 -11.54 -15.09
CA VAL A 18 -6.26 -11.19 -14.95
C VAL A 18 -5.80 -11.38 -13.51
N PHE A 19 -6.60 -10.88 -12.55
CA PHE A 19 -6.34 -11.08 -11.12
C PHE A 19 -6.27 -12.56 -10.74
N TRP A 20 -7.14 -13.40 -11.32
CA TRP A 20 -7.18 -14.82 -11.02
C TRP A 20 -5.88 -15.53 -11.36
N GLY A 21 -5.23 -15.17 -12.47
CA GLY A 21 -3.90 -15.69 -12.83
C GLY A 21 -2.87 -15.39 -11.73
N ASP A 22 -2.74 -14.12 -11.34
CA ASP A 22 -1.81 -13.71 -10.29
C ASP A 22 -2.15 -14.32 -8.92
N TRP A 23 -3.43 -14.51 -8.62
CA TRP A 23 -3.89 -15.12 -7.39
C TRP A 23 -3.43 -16.58 -7.26
N LEU A 24 -3.45 -17.34 -8.36
CA LEU A 24 -3.00 -18.74 -8.38
C LEU A 24 -1.50 -18.87 -8.09
N ASP A 25 -0.69 -17.90 -8.50
CA ASP A 25 0.73 -17.85 -8.16
C ASP A 25 0.94 -17.38 -6.72
N LEU A 26 0.16 -16.38 -6.30
CA LEU A 26 0.25 -15.81 -4.96
C LEU A 26 -0.11 -16.84 -3.88
N ARG A 27 -1.14 -17.67 -4.10
CA ARG A 27 -1.62 -18.64 -3.09
C ARG A 27 -0.55 -19.65 -2.65
N VAL A 28 0.41 -19.97 -3.52
CA VAL A 28 1.51 -20.89 -3.20
C VAL A 28 2.59 -20.20 -2.38
N ARG A 29 2.72 -18.87 -2.55
CA ARG A 29 3.75 -18.04 -1.90
C ARG A 29 3.25 -17.29 -0.67
N LEU A 30 1.99 -17.49 -0.25
CA LEU A 30 1.40 -16.82 0.93
C LEU A 30 2.29 -16.87 2.18
N PRO A 31 2.83 -18.03 2.60
CA PRO A 31 3.63 -18.07 3.83
C PRO A 31 4.90 -17.21 3.69
N GLN A 32 5.52 -17.21 2.51
CA GLN A 32 6.72 -16.41 2.24
C GLN A 32 6.39 -14.91 2.20
N VAL A 33 5.26 -14.51 1.62
CA VAL A 33 4.83 -13.11 1.55
C VAL A 33 4.47 -12.58 2.94
N ILE A 34 3.72 -13.36 3.73
CA ILE A 34 3.37 -13.01 5.11
C ILE A 34 4.63 -12.93 5.98
N ALA A 35 5.50 -13.94 5.91
CA ALA A 35 6.73 -13.96 6.70
C ALA A 35 7.65 -12.78 6.34
N SER A 36 7.86 -12.51 5.05
CA SER A 36 8.71 -11.39 4.62
C SER A 36 8.13 -10.03 4.98
N GLY A 37 6.81 -9.85 4.91
CA GLY A 37 6.14 -8.60 5.32
C GLY A 37 6.11 -8.37 6.83
N LEU A 38 6.22 -9.41 7.65
CA LEU A 38 6.20 -9.29 9.12
C LEU A 38 7.54 -8.93 9.74
N ILE A 39 8.66 -9.25 9.08
CA ILE A 39 9.99 -9.10 9.67
C ILE A 39 10.28 -7.66 10.06
N SER A 40 10.09 -6.69 9.14
CA SER A 40 10.39 -5.29 9.42
C SER A 40 9.49 -4.69 10.51
N PRO A 41 8.14 -4.85 10.46
CA PRO A 41 7.26 -4.41 11.55
C PRO A 41 7.60 -5.04 12.89
N LEU A 42 7.94 -6.33 12.94
CA LEU A 42 8.32 -7.00 14.20
C LEU A 42 9.63 -6.44 14.75
N ILE A 43 10.64 -6.22 13.90
CA ILE A 43 11.90 -5.58 14.33
C ILE A 43 11.62 -4.19 14.90
N TYR A 44 10.77 -3.38 14.24
CA TYR A 44 10.42 -2.06 14.75
C TYR A 44 9.63 -2.13 16.05
N ILE A 45 8.65 -3.02 16.17
CA ILE A 45 7.91 -3.22 17.43
C ILE A 45 8.86 -3.65 18.55
N LEU A 46 9.80 -4.55 18.30
CA LEU A 46 10.79 -4.98 19.30
C LEU A 46 11.78 -3.85 19.64
N ALA A 47 12.33 -3.17 18.63
CA ALA A 47 13.31 -2.09 18.81
C ALA A 47 12.70 -0.90 19.55
N PHE A 48 11.51 -0.45 19.15
CA PHE A 48 10.83 0.68 19.78
C PHE A 48 10.11 0.28 21.07
N GLY A 49 9.59 -0.94 21.15
CA GLY A 49 8.87 -1.45 22.31
C GLY A 49 9.74 -1.83 23.48
N LEU A 50 10.81 -2.59 23.25
CA LEU A 50 11.74 -3.02 24.31
C LEU A 50 12.86 -1.99 24.52
N GLY A 51 13.37 -1.40 23.44
CA GLY A 51 14.53 -0.50 23.48
C GLY A 51 14.17 0.95 23.84
N LEU A 52 13.30 1.60 23.05
CA LEU A 52 12.98 3.02 23.26
C LEU A 52 11.87 3.26 24.29
N GLY A 53 10.95 2.31 24.50
CA GLY A 53 9.86 2.45 25.48
C GLY A 53 10.34 2.60 26.93
N SER A 54 11.55 2.11 27.25
CA SER A 54 12.20 2.28 28.56
C SER A 54 13.10 3.53 28.63
N ALA A 55 13.62 4.00 27.50
CA ALA A 55 14.57 5.12 27.42
C ALA A 55 13.91 6.48 27.14
N LEU A 56 12.77 6.50 26.45
CA LEU A 56 12.04 7.71 26.10
C LEU A 56 10.76 7.80 26.92
N SER A 57 10.76 8.67 27.92
CA SER A 57 9.55 9.24 28.54
C SER A 57 8.82 10.19 27.56
N VAL A 58 8.91 9.95 26.26
CA VAL A 58 8.24 10.71 25.20
C VAL A 58 6.83 10.16 25.08
N ARG A 59 5.91 10.78 25.84
CA ARG A 59 4.49 10.51 25.70
C ARG A 59 3.96 11.10 24.38
N PRO A 60 3.16 10.35 23.62
CA PRO A 60 2.40 10.92 22.52
C PRO A 60 1.42 11.99 23.04
N PRO A 61 0.99 12.96 22.19
CA PRO A 61 0.05 14.01 22.59
C PRO A 61 -1.27 13.48 23.19
N SER A 62 -1.71 12.30 22.74
CA SER A 62 -2.95 11.64 23.16
C SER A 62 -2.88 11.01 24.55
N GLY A 63 -1.70 10.95 25.18
CA GLY A 63 -1.45 10.04 26.29
C GLY A 63 -1.41 8.58 25.79
N GLY A 64 -0.60 7.73 26.44
CA GLY A 64 -0.46 6.32 26.05
C GLY A 64 0.98 5.91 25.79
N SER A 65 1.17 4.65 25.41
CA SER A 65 2.48 4.09 25.10
C SER A 65 2.94 4.55 23.72
N TYR A 66 4.23 4.83 23.55
CA TYR A 66 4.80 5.13 22.23
C TYR A 66 4.57 3.96 21.24
N LEU A 67 4.46 2.73 21.73
CA LEU A 67 4.07 1.57 20.92
C LEU A 67 2.68 1.73 20.30
N GLU A 68 1.68 2.15 21.07
CA GLU A 68 0.31 2.35 20.59
C GLU A 68 0.26 3.43 19.50
N PHE A 69 1.13 4.44 19.62
CA PHE A 69 1.25 5.51 18.63
C PHE A 69 1.80 5.03 17.27
N ILE A 70 2.77 4.11 17.28
CA ILE A 70 3.46 3.65 16.06
C ILE A 70 2.71 2.51 15.36
N LEU A 71 2.00 1.66 16.09
CA LEU A 71 1.36 0.44 15.53
C LEU A 71 0.48 0.70 14.29
N PRO A 72 -0.44 1.69 14.27
CA PRO A 72 -1.23 2.00 13.07
C PRO A 72 -0.35 2.44 11.89
N GLY A 73 0.72 3.18 12.16
CA GLY A 73 1.72 3.58 11.17
C GLY A 73 2.50 2.38 10.60
N MET A 74 2.78 1.36 11.41
CA MET A 74 3.43 0.13 10.93
C MET A 74 2.53 -0.67 9.99
N VAL A 75 1.22 -0.69 10.24
CA VAL A 75 0.24 -1.31 9.35
C VAL A 75 0.21 -0.57 7.99
N ALA A 76 0.20 0.77 8.00
CA ALA A 76 0.30 1.58 6.77
C ALA A 76 1.62 1.34 6.02
N LEU A 77 2.73 1.25 6.76
CA LEU A 77 4.05 1.03 6.20
C LEU A 77 4.20 -0.36 5.57
N SER A 78 3.74 -1.40 6.26
CA SER A 78 3.77 -2.78 5.76
C SER A 78 2.91 -2.92 4.50
N SER A 79 1.69 -2.39 4.52
CA SER A 79 0.80 -2.43 3.35
C SER A 79 1.44 -1.73 2.14
N MET A 80 2.02 -0.53 2.34
CA MET A 80 2.74 0.18 1.27
C MET A 80 3.88 -0.67 0.68
N THR A 81 4.78 -1.15 1.54
CA THR A 81 6.02 -1.81 1.11
C THR A 81 5.71 -3.08 0.33
N ILE A 82 4.74 -3.88 0.81
CA ILE A 82 4.38 -5.14 0.18
C ILE A 82 3.47 -4.94 -1.03
N SER A 83 2.50 -4.02 -1.01
CA SER A 83 1.69 -3.73 -2.20
C SER A 83 2.54 -3.17 -3.33
N PHE A 84 3.43 -2.22 -3.07
CA PHE A 84 4.30 -1.66 -4.10
C PHE A 84 5.34 -2.68 -4.57
N GLY A 85 6.15 -3.20 -3.65
CA GLY A 85 7.26 -4.08 -3.96
C GLY A 85 6.77 -5.38 -4.58
N GLY A 86 5.76 -6.02 -3.97
CA GLY A 86 5.17 -7.26 -4.45
C GLY A 86 4.60 -7.15 -5.85
N THR A 87 3.96 -6.02 -6.19
CA THR A 87 3.42 -5.79 -7.55
C THR A 87 4.53 -5.54 -8.57
N THR A 88 5.48 -4.67 -8.23
CA THR A 88 6.60 -4.29 -9.12
C THR A 88 7.46 -5.52 -9.45
N PHE A 89 7.79 -6.33 -8.44
CA PHE A 89 8.53 -7.58 -8.64
C PHE A 89 7.73 -8.63 -9.40
N SER A 90 6.40 -8.71 -9.22
CA SER A 90 5.54 -9.61 -10.00
C SER A 90 5.67 -9.32 -11.49
N ILE A 91 5.40 -8.07 -11.88
CA ILE A 91 5.38 -7.66 -13.29
C ILE A 91 6.77 -7.79 -13.91
N CYS A 92 7.80 -7.36 -13.18
CA CYS A 92 9.18 -7.51 -13.63
C CYS A 92 9.56 -8.99 -13.80
N GLY A 93 9.13 -9.86 -12.89
CA GLY A 93 9.37 -11.30 -12.96
C GLY A 93 8.62 -11.99 -14.09
N GLU A 94 7.35 -11.64 -14.30
CA GLU A 94 6.55 -12.13 -15.42
C GLU A 94 7.13 -11.72 -16.78
N ARG A 95 7.73 -10.52 -16.85
CA ARG A 95 8.41 -10.02 -18.05
C ARG A 95 9.76 -10.73 -18.29
N LEU A 96 10.59 -10.86 -17.27
CA LEU A 96 11.96 -11.38 -17.40
C LEU A 96 12.04 -12.90 -17.49
N TYR A 97 11.21 -13.62 -16.71
CA TYR A 97 11.35 -15.06 -16.52
C TYR A 97 10.25 -15.84 -17.23
N SER A 98 8.99 -15.49 -16.96
CA SER A 98 7.85 -16.29 -17.45
C SER A 98 7.44 -15.93 -18.88
N LYS A 99 7.83 -14.74 -19.38
CA LYS A 99 7.36 -14.13 -20.64
C LYS A 99 5.85 -13.97 -20.78
N THR A 100 5.07 -14.35 -19.76
CA THR A 100 3.62 -14.25 -19.68
C THR A 100 3.14 -12.80 -19.78
N PHE A 101 3.98 -11.82 -19.43
CA PHE A 101 3.63 -10.41 -19.57
C PHE A 101 3.36 -10.00 -21.03
N GLU A 102 4.14 -10.51 -21.99
CA GLU A 102 3.94 -10.23 -23.42
C GLU A 102 2.66 -10.90 -23.94
N GLU A 103 2.35 -12.11 -23.46
CA GLU A 103 1.10 -12.81 -23.78
C GLU A 103 -0.12 -12.04 -23.27
N ILE A 104 -0.04 -11.45 -22.08
CA ILE A 104 -1.12 -10.64 -21.50
C ILE A 104 -1.39 -9.37 -22.33
N LEU A 105 -0.34 -8.77 -22.92
CA LEU A 105 -0.50 -7.59 -23.76
C LEU A 105 -1.23 -7.89 -25.09
N LEU A 106 -1.10 -9.12 -25.61
CA LEU A 106 -1.76 -9.57 -26.85
C LEU A 106 -3.24 -9.92 -26.66
N LEU A 107 -3.72 -10.01 -25.42
CA LEU A 107 -5.14 -10.28 -25.16
C LEU A 107 -5.99 -9.09 -25.64
N PRO A 108 -7.16 -9.34 -26.28
CA PRO A 108 -8.08 -8.30 -26.72
C PRO A 108 -8.87 -7.73 -25.53
N VAL A 109 -8.17 -7.27 -24.50
CA VAL A 109 -8.70 -6.79 -23.22
C VAL A 109 -8.40 -5.31 -23.07
N HIS A 110 -9.35 -4.56 -22.51
CA HIS A 110 -9.19 -3.13 -22.31
C HIS A 110 -8.02 -2.82 -21.36
N PRO A 111 -7.13 -1.83 -21.65
CA PRO A 111 -5.96 -1.49 -20.83
C PRO A 111 -6.26 -1.27 -19.33
N MET A 112 -7.40 -0.64 -19.05
CA MET A 112 -7.88 -0.44 -17.67
C MET A 112 -8.11 -1.76 -16.92
N ALA A 113 -8.61 -2.80 -17.60
CA ALA A 113 -8.85 -4.10 -16.98
C ALA A 113 -7.53 -4.80 -16.63
N LEU A 114 -6.51 -4.70 -17.50
CA LEU A 114 -5.15 -5.19 -17.22
C LEU A 114 -4.57 -4.49 -15.99
N PHE A 115 -4.65 -3.15 -15.95
CA PHE A 115 -4.20 -2.36 -14.81
C PHE A 115 -4.90 -2.76 -13.51
N LEU A 116 -6.23 -2.80 -13.52
CA LEU A 116 -7.02 -3.14 -12.33
C LEU A 116 -6.77 -4.58 -11.87
N GLY A 117 -6.60 -5.54 -12.78
CA GLY A 117 -6.29 -6.92 -12.44
C GLY A 117 -4.96 -7.06 -11.70
N LYS A 118 -3.90 -6.43 -12.23
CA LYS A 118 -2.58 -6.40 -11.58
C LYS A 118 -2.60 -5.62 -10.27
N MET A 119 -3.34 -4.51 -10.22
CA MET A 119 -3.51 -3.72 -9.00
C MET A 119 -4.22 -4.52 -7.90
N LEU A 120 -5.29 -5.25 -8.23
CA LEU A 120 -6.00 -6.09 -7.26
C LEU A 120 -5.08 -7.16 -6.66
N ALA A 121 -4.20 -7.76 -7.46
CA ALA A 121 -3.26 -8.76 -6.96
C ALA A 121 -2.29 -8.16 -5.94
N GLY A 122 -1.84 -6.92 -6.13
CA GLY A 122 -1.00 -6.21 -5.15
C GLY A 122 -1.76 -5.67 -3.94
N VAL A 123 -3.04 -5.32 -4.11
CA VAL A 123 -3.93 -4.97 -2.99
C VAL A 123 -4.03 -6.15 -2.03
N VAL A 124 -4.28 -7.35 -2.56
CA VAL A 124 -4.40 -8.55 -1.73
C VAL A 124 -3.08 -8.88 -1.02
N ARG A 125 -1.93 -8.78 -1.70
CA ARG A 125 -0.59 -8.95 -1.08
C ARG A 125 -0.38 -8.00 0.11
N GLY A 126 -0.71 -6.71 -0.08
CA GLY A 126 -0.62 -5.70 0.97
C GLY A 126 -1.54 -6.01 2.13
N LEU A 127 -2.83 -6.28 1.84
CA LEU A 127 -3.83 -6.59 2.86
C LEU A 127 -3.45 -7.79 3.71
N MET A 128 -2.93 -8.84 3.10
CA MET A 128 -2.49 -10.04 3.83
C MET A 128 -1.37 -9.75 4.83
N THR A 129 -0.36 -9.00 4.41
CA THR A 129 0.76 -8.66 5.29
C THR A 129 0.36 -7.66 6.35
N SER A 130 -0.42 -6.63 6.00
CA SER A 130 -0.95 -5.68 6.98
C SER A 130 -1.90 -6.34 7.96
N ALA A 131 -2.72 -7.32 7.55
CA ALA A 131 -3.58 -8.09 8.44
C ALA A 131 -2.75 -8.88 9.46
N ALA A 132 -1.63 -9.47 9.03
CA ALA A 132 -0.72 -10.15 9.95
C ALA A 132 -0.11 -9.17 10.98
N VAL A 133 0.29 -7.97 10.54
CA VAL A 133 0.77 -6.90 11.45
C VAL A 133 -0.35 -6.43 12.40
N MET A 134 -1.58 -6.30 11.91
CA MET A 134 -2.74 -5.95 12.73
C MET A 134 -3.02 -7.00 13.81
N VAL A 135 -2.92 -8.29 13.49
CA VAL A 135 -3.08 -9.37 14.48
C VAL A 135 -2.03 -9.20 15.59
N VAL A 136 -0.77 -8.96 15.23
CA VAL A 136 0.29 -8.68 16.22
C VAL A 136 -0.05 -7.43 17.04
N ALA A 137 -0.50 -6.34 16.41
CA ALA A 137 -0.87 -5.11 17.08
C ALA A 137 -2.02 -5.31 18.10
N ILE A 138 -3.05 -6.08 17.73
CA ILE A 138 -4.18 -6.41 18.60
C ILE A 138 -3.72 -7.30 19.75
N LEU A 139 -2.85 -8.29 19.52
CA LEU A 139 -2.32 -9.14 20.59
C LEU A 139 -1.49 -8.36 21.61
N PHE A 140 -0.76 -7.33 21.18
CA PHE A 140 0.06 -6.49 22.06
C PHE A 140 -0.75 -5.44 22.83
N THR A 141 -1.78 -4.86 22.22
CA THR A 141 -2.53 -3.73 22.80
C THR A 141 -3.89 -4.10 23.37
N GLY A 142 -4.46 -5.23 22.94
CA GLY A 142 -5.86 -5.58 23.21
C GLY A 142 -6.89 -4.65 22.56
N ASN A 143 -6.45 -3.70 21.72
CA ASN A 143 -7.33 -2.69 21.14
C ASN A 143 -8.01 -3.25 19.88
N TRP A 144 -9.34 -3.31 19.89
CA TRP A 144 -10.12 -3.82 18.75
C TRP A 144 -10.42 -2.74 17.68
N ALA A 145 -9.99 -1.49 17.90
CA ALA A 145 -10.16 -0.39 16.94
C ALA A 145 -9.49 -0.66 15.59
N PHE A 146 -8.47 -1.53 15.54
CA PHE A 146 -7.86 -1.98 14.27
C PHE A 146 -8.87 -2.68 13.34
N LEU A 147 -9.95 -3.29 13.86
CA LEU A 147 -10.99 -3.93 13.06
C LEU A 147 -12.11 -2.98 12.63
N ASN A 148 -12.00 -1.68 12.92
CA ASN A 148 -13.01 -0.72 12.52
C ASN A 148 -13.19 -0.72 10.98
N PRO A 149 -14.42 -0.73 10.44
CA PRO A 149 -14.66 -0.68 9.00
C PRO A 149 -13.96 0.50 8.30
N LEU A 150 -13.87 1.64 8.98
CA LEU A 150 -13.16 2.81 8.46
C LEU A 150 -11.65 2.58 8.36
N PHE A 151 -11.07 1.84 9.30
CA PHE A 151 -9.65 1.45 9.29
C PHE A 151 -9.36 0.57 8.07
N LEU A 152 -10.21 -0.44 7.85
CA LEU A 152 -10.10 -1.33 6.68
C LEU A 152 -10.28 -0.57 5.38
N LEU A 153 -11.22 0.37 5.30
CA LEU A 153 -11.41 1.21 4.12
C LEU A 153 -10.13 1.97 3.77
N VAL A 154 -9.59 2.75 4.72
CA VAL A 154 -8.36 3.52 4.50
C VAL A 154 -7.19 2.61 4.14
N LEU A 155 -7.08 1.44 4.77
CA LEU A 155 -6.06 0.45 4.47
C LEU A 155 -6.18 -0.09 3.03
N VAL A 156 -7.40 -0.41 2.57
CA VAL A 156 -7.65 -0.84 1.19
C VAL A 156 -7.27 0.25 0.19
N LEU A 157 -7.62 1.52 0.46
CA LEU A 157 -7.19 2.65 -0.39
C LEU A 157 -5.66 2.76 -0.45
N ASN A 158 -5.00 2.61 0.69
CA ASN A 158 -3.54 2.63 0.76
C ASN A 158 -2.92 1.54 -0.11
N CYS A 159 -3.39 0.30 0.06
CA CYS A 159 -2.99 -0.83 -0.76
C CYS A 159 -3.23 -0.58 -2.25
N ALA A 160 -4.36 0.02 -2.63
CA ALA A 160 -4.70 0.31 -4.03
C ALA A 160 -3.76 1.36 -4.64
N ILE A 161 -3.47 2.44 -3.92
CA ILE A 161 -2.54 3.49 -4.36
C ILE A 161 -1.14 2.91 -4.59
N PHE A 162 -0.60 2.17 -3.62
CA PHE A 162 0.75 1.63 -3.71
C PHE A 162 0.87 0.46 -4.67
N SER A 163 -0.16 -0.37 -4.79
CA SER A 163 -0.20 -1.38 -5.83
C SER A 163 -0.28 -0.73 -7.21
N GLY A 164 -1.10 0.30 -7.41
CA GLY A 164 -1.17 1.05 -8.67
C GLY A 164 0.16 1.70 -9.05
N LEU A 165 0.84 2.33 -8.09
CA LEU A 165 2.23 2.81 -8.26
C LEU A 165 3.18 1.67 -8.61
N GLY A 166 3.03 0.51 -7.98
CA GLY A 166 3.83 -0.68 -8.28
C GLY A 166 3.57 -1.25 -9.67
N VAL A 167 2.32 -1.18 -10.16
CA VAL A 167 2.00 -1.52 -11.55
C VAL A 167 2.74 -0.59 -12.50
N ILE A 168 2.59 0.72 -12.32
CA ILE A 168 3.26 1.74 -13.15
C ILE A 168 4.79 1.55 -13.11
N ALA A 169 5.38 1.38 -11.93
CA ALA A 169 6.81 1.14 -11.81
C ALA A 169 7.23 -0.16 -12.52
N GLY A 170 6.47 -1.25 -12.34
CA GLY A 170 6.73 -2.55 -12.96
C GLY A 170 6.69 -2.49 -14.49
N LEU A 171 5.79 -1.69 -15.06
CA LEU A 171 5.69 -1.49 -16.51
C LEU A 171 6.91 -0.79 -17.11
N ASN A 172 7.54 0.10 -16.35
CA ASN A 172 8.68 0.91 -16.81
C ASN A 172 10.03 0.21 -16.61
N VAL A 173 10.10 -0.76 -15.70
CA VAL A 173 11.35 -1.45 -15.38
C VAL A 173 11.58 -2.66 -16.28
N LYS A 174 12.84 -2.87 -16.69
CA LYS A 174 13.29 -3.99 -17.52
C LYS A 174 14.29 -4.93 -16.82
N SER A 175 14.69 -4.63 -15.58
CA SER A 175 15.66 -5.42 -14.81
C SER A 175 15.35 -5.39 -13.32
N LEU A 176 15.79 -6.41 -12.58
CA LEU A 176 15.63 -6.43 -11.12
C LEU A 176 16.37 -5.27 -10.43
N GLU A 177 17.49 -4.83 -11.00
CA GLU A 177 18.24 -3.66 -10.52
C GLU A 177 17.40 -2.39 -10.62
N GLY A 178 16.66 -2.19 -11.71
CA GLY A 178 15.74 -1.07 -11.86
C GLY A 178 14.62 -1.06 -10.81
N VAL A 179 14.12 -2.24 -10.42
CA VAL A 179 13.13 -2.36 -9.33
C VAL A 179 13.75 -1.89 -8.01
N GLY A 180 14.98 -2.34 -7.75
CA GLY A 180 15.75 -1.92 -6.57
C GLY A 180 15.96 -0.40 -6.51
N LEU A 181 16.30 0.23 -7.65
CA LEU A 181 16.47 1.68 -7.72
C LEU A 181 15.18 2.43 -7.38
N ILE A 182 14.04 2.09 -8.00
CA ILE A 182 12.77 2.77 -7.70
C ILE A 182 12.39 2.58 -6.24
N ASN A 183 12.55 1.37 -5.70
CA ASN A 183 12.26 1.10 -4.28
C ASN A 183 13.12 1.98 -3.35
N ASN A 184 14.43 2.06 -3.60
CA ASN A 184 15.34 2.82 -2.75
C ASN A 184 15.19 4.35 -2.88
N PHE A 185 14.81 4.87 -4.05
CA PHE A 185 14.65 6.31 -4.25
C PHE A 185 13.25 6.83 -3.91
N LEU A 186 12.22 6.00 -3.99
CA LEU A 186 10.84 6.43 -3.79
C LEU A 186 10.24 5.88 -2.49
N ILE A 187 10.28 4.56 -2.29
CA ILE A 187 9.56 3.90 -1.18
C ILE A 187 10.32 4.03 0.13
N VAL A 188 11.64 3.86 0.12
CA VAL A 188 12.43 3.97 1.35
C VAL A 188 12.35 5.38 1.95
N PRO A 189 12.60 6.48 1.23
CA PRO A 189 12.48 7.82 1.82
C PRO A 189 11.05 8.11 2.28
N MET A 190 10.07 7.69 1.50
CA MET A 190 8.66 7.84 1.83
C MET A 190 8.25 7.06 3.07
N SER A 191 8.85 5.89 3.33
CA SER A 191 8.59 5.10 4.54
C SER A 191 8.94 5.82 5.84
N PHE A 192 10.02 6.61 5.82
CA PHE A 192 10.48 7.38 6.95
C PHE A 192 9.77 8.73 7.05
N LEU A 193 9.51 9.39 5.91
CA LEU A 193 8.89 10.72 5.87
C LEU A 193 7.35 10.68 6.00
N GLY A 194 6.70 9.55 5.73
CA GLY A 194 5.23 9.45 5.68
C GLY A 194 4.51 9.47 7.03
N ALA A 195 5.08 10.15 8.03
CA ALA A 195 4.50 10.35 9.36
C ALA A 195 4.05 9.05 10.07
N THR A 196 4.76 7.95 9.82
CA THR A 196 4.52 6.62 10.41
C THR A 196 5.05 6.55 11.85
N PHE A 197 6.25 7.08 12.08
CA PHE A 197 6.97 7.04 13.37
C PHE A 197 6.81 8.30 14.21
N PHE A 198 6.36 9.42 13.64
CA PHE A 198 6.28 10.70 14.32
C PHE A 198 4.98 11.44 13.98
N ASP A 199 4.68 12.47 14.77
CA ASP A 199 3.54 13.36 14.55
C ASP A 199 3.94 14.49 13.58
N PRO A 200 3.24 14.65 12.43
CA PRO A 200 3.57 15.66 11.43
C PRO A 200 3.34 17.10 11.90
N THR A 201 2.58 17.32 12.98
CA THR A 201 2.30 18.66 13.52
C THR A 201 3.51 19.32 14.16
N ARG A 202 4.50 18.53 14.60
CA ARG A 202 5.69 19.02 15.31
C ARG A 202 6.85 19.43 14.38
N LEU A 203 6.69 19.28 13.07
CA LEU A 203 7.75 19.59 12.11
C LEU A 203 7.77 21.06 11.66
N PRO A 204 8.96 21.61 11.33
CA PRO A 204 9.08 22.92 10.71
C PRO A 204 8.29 22.99 9.40
N LEU A 205 7.81 24.19 9.04
CA LEU A 205 6.90 24.43 7.92
C LEU A 205 7.39 23.87 6.56
N LEU A 206 8.70 23.93 6.33
CA LEU A 206 9.33 23.40 5.11
C LEU A 206 9.15 21.87 4.99
N PHE A 207 9.46 21.13 6.05
CA PHE A 207 9.31 19.68 6.08
C PHE A 207 7.85 19.25 6.07
N LYS A 208 6.98 20.03 6.73
CA LYS A 208 5.54 19.80 6.70
C LYS A 208 5.01 19.78 5.26
N SER A 209 5.39 20.76 4.45
CA SER A 209 4.93 20.85 3.05
C SER A 209 5.30 19.60 2.22
N ILE A 210 6.52 19.08 2.42
CA ILE A 210 6.99 17.86 1.74
C ILE A 210 6.20 16.65 2.22
N ILE A 211 6.04 16.50 3.54
CA ILE A 211 5.38 15.33 4.16
C ILE A 211 3.92 15.23 3.74
N TYR A 212 3.20 16.35 3.65
CA TYR A 212 1.80 16.39 3.20
C TYR A 212 1.62 16.18 1.68
N LEU A 213 2.70 16.10 0.90
CA LEU A 213 2.62 15.67 -0.50
C LEU A 213 2.52 14.13 -0.62
N LEU A 214 3.01 13.39 0.37
CA LEU A 214 3.11 11.93 0.30
C LEU A 214 1.76 11.27 0.66
N PRO A 215 1.25 10.33 -0.18
CA PRO A 215 0.02 9.60 0.12
C PRO A 215 0.06 8.85 1.46
N LEU A 216 1.23 8.29 1.83
CA LEU A 216 1.40 7.53 3.07
C LEU A 216 1.12 8.37 4.32
N THR A 217 1.36 9.68 4.27
CA THR A 217 1.10 10.61 5.37
C THR A 217 -0.38 10.64 5.70
N TYR A 218 -1.25 10.77 4.69
CA TYR A 218 -2.70 10.80 4.87
C TYR A 218 -3.21 9.47 5.44
N THR A 219 -2.68 8.34 4.96
CA THR A 219 -3.01 7.01 5.51
C THR A 219 -2.59 6.92 6.98
N SER A 220 -1.34 7.28 7.29
CA SER A 220 -0.79 7.13 8.65
C SER A 220 -1.53 7.99 9.67
N ILE A 221 -1.87 9.24 9.32
CA ILE A 221 -2.68 10.11 10.19
C ILE A 221 -4.08 9.51 10.38
N SER A 222 -4.72 9.04 9.30
CA SER A 222 -6.08 8.50 9.36
C SER A 222 -6.17 7.21 10.18
N LEU A 223 -5.27 6.25 9.93
CA LEU A 223 -5.23 4.99 10.69
C LEU A 223 -4.93 5.26 12.16
N ARG A 224 -4.07 6.24 12.46
CA ARG A 224 -3.75 6.65 13.83
C ARG A 224 -4.97 7.26 14.53
N SER A 225 -5.66 8.21 13.90
CA SER A 225 -6.84 8.84 14.48
C SER A 225 -7.97 7.85 14.78
N ILE A 226 -8.10 6.77 13.98
CA ILE A 226 -9.12 5.73 14.22
C ILE A 226 -8.81 4.89 15.47
N VAL A 227 -7.53 4.71 15.78
CA VAL A 227 -7.08 3.83 16.87
C VAL A 227 -6.92 4.59 18.19
N LEU A 228 -6.46 5.84 18.14
CA LEU A 228 -6.13 6.64 19.33
C LEU A 228 -7.18 7.70 19.66
N ASP A 229 -7.83 8.29 18.66
CA ASP A 229 -8.70 9.44 18.82
C ASP A 229 -10.18 9.06 18.65
N SER A 230 -11.07 10.00 18.97
CA SER A 230 -12.50 9.84 18.71
C SER A 230 -12.81 10.04 17.23
N LEU A 231 -13.89 9.42 16.75
CA LEU A 231 -14.41 9.60 15.37
C LEU A 231 -14.66 11.09 15.01
N SER A 232 -14.85 11.96 16.00
CA SER A 232 -15.00 13.40 15.80
C SER A 232 -13.76 14.08 15.23
N ASP A 233 -12.57 13.57 15.56
CA ASP A 233 -11.28 14.18 15.18
C ASP A 233 -10.69 13.53 13.92
N PHE A 234 -11.44 12.64 13.28
CA PHE A 234 -11.00 11.96 12.08
C PHE A 234 -10.79 12.96 10.92
N PRO A 235 -9.64 12.92 10.22
CA PRO A 235 -9.34 13.82 9.12
C PRO A 235 -10.12 13.44 7.85
N TRP A 236 -11.39 13.84 7.75
CA TRP A 236 -12.27 13.51 6.62
C TRP A 236 -11.73 13.93 5.25
N TYR A 237 -10.79 14.89 5.20
CA TYR A 237 -10.11 15.30 3.97
C TYR A 237 -9.15 14.23 3.40
N SER A 238 -8.71 13.25 4.19
CA SER A 238 -7.75 12.24 3.75
C SER A 238 -8.34 11.27 2.72
N ILE A 239 -9.59 10.83 2.92
CA ILE A 239 -10.29 9.88 2.05
C ILE A 239 -10.42 10.41 0.61
N PRO A 240 -10.97 11.62 0.35
CA PRO A 240 -11.07 12.13 -1.01
C PRO A 240 -9.71 12.37 -1.66
N ILE A 241 -8.69 12.74 -0.89
CA ILE A 241 -7.31 12.89 -1.41
C ILE A 241 -6.77 11.52 -1.86
N LEU A 242 -6.90 10.49 -1.02
CA LEU A 242 -6.47 9.14 -1.35
C LEU A 242 -7.23 8.58 -2.57
N LEU A 243 -8.55 8.82 -2.65
CA LEU A 243 -9.35 8.45 -3.82
C LEU A 243 -8.89 9.18 -5.09
N ALA A 244 -8.66 10.49 -5.01
CA ALA A 244 -8.19 11.28 -6.13
C ALA A 244 -6.83 10.76 -6.64
N VAL A 245 -5.90 10.49 -5.74
CA VAL A 245 -4.60 9.88 -6.08
C VAL A 245 -4.79 8.51 -6.73
N GLY A 246 -5.66 7.66 -6.18
CA GLY A 246 -5.97 6.35 -6.76
C GLY A 246 -6.54 6.42 -8.18
N ILE A 247 -7.47 7.36 -8.42
CA ILE A 247 -8.07 7.58 -9.75
C ILE A 247 -7.02 8.07 -10.75
N VAL A 248 -6.17 9.03 -10.34
CA VAL A 248 -5.09 9.55 -11.18
C VAL A 248 -4.11 8.45 -11.56
N LEU A 249 -3.71 7.61 -10.60
CA LEU A 249 -2.83 6.47 -10.88
C LEU A 249 -3.48 5.46 -11.81
N ALA A 250 -4.77 5.19 -11.64
CA ALA A 250 -5.49 4.28 -12.53
C ALA A 250 -5.58 4.82 -13.97
N ALA A 251 -5.79 6.13 -14.13
CA ALA A 251 -5.77 6.79 -15.45
C ALA A 251 -4.38 6.71 -16.10
N ILE A 252 -3.31 7.01 -15.35
CA ILE A 252 -1.93 6.94 -15.84
C ILE A 252 -1.55 5.50 -16.19
N GLY A 253 -1.90 4.54 -15.34
CA GLY A 253 -1.62 3.12 -15.56
C GLY A 253 -2.33 2.57 -16.80
N ALA A 254 -3.62 2.91 -16.99
CA ALA A 254 -4.35 2.53 -18.19
C ALA A 254 -3.75 3.15 -19.47
N TYR A 255 -3.30 4.41 -19.40
CA TYR A 255 -2.61 5.06 -20.51
C TYR A 255 -1.27 4.35 -20.85
N GLN A 256 -0.49 3.96 -19.85
CA GLN A 256 0.77 3.23 -20.06
C GLN A 256 0.54 1.85 -20.69
N PHE A 257 -0.50 1.12 -20.26
CA PHE A 257 -0.84 -0.17 -20.89
C PHE A 257 -1.28 0.00 -22.34
N ALA A 258 -2.07 1.03 -22.65
CA ALA A 258 -2.49 1.30 -24.02
C ALA A 258 -1.28 1.55 -24.93
N HIS A 259 -0.28 2.31 -24.47
CA HIS A 259 0.91 2.62 -25.26
C HIS A 259 1.89 1.44 -25.41
N GLN A 260 1.77 0.37 -24.62
CA GLN A 260 2.56 -0.85 -24.79
C GLN A 260 1.88 -1.89 -25.69
N GLN A 261 0.62 -1.68 -26.08
CA GLN A 261 -0.10 -2.55 -27.02
C GLN A 261 0.10 -2.14 -28.49
N ASP A 262 0.55 -0.90 -28.74
CA ASP A 262 0.90 -0.36 -30.06
C ASP A 262 2.31 -0.79 -30.50
#